data_AF-A0A0D1WXH6-F1
#
_entry.id   AF-A0A0D1WXH6-F1
#
_cell.length_a   1.000
_cell.length_b   1.000
_cell.length_c   1.000
_cell.angle_alpha   90.00
_cell.angle_beta   90.00
_cell.angle_gamma   90.00
#
_symmetry.space_group_name_H-M   'P 1'
#
loop_
_entity.id
_entity.type
_entity.pdbx_description
1 polymer ?
#
loop_
_entity_poly.entity_id
_entity_poly.type
_entity_poly.pdbx_seq_one_letter_code
_entity_poly.pdbx_strand_id
1 'polypeptide(L)'
;MATIHHPELGKFRVTSTKGVIQFLGVKYATLRNRFGEPVLHNGAGASSDNVATEQGPCCINAPDACEREFDLIQQKLPLDAEFQMSDTECLRLNITTPEVQALRPLPVLVFVHGGALRTGSGTWPQYDFRSLVMQSVQVGSPFIGVSMNYRTSIFGFLTSVELRAAGFKPNSGLRDQKVAFEWIQKYIQGFGGDPSQATALGQSAGGASLTLLLQSEEALFQHLVIMSGTCLLLRPVSGEVHEAIYQEFCEAQGLDKMPGQERIKAIEELDSFHLFSNTPPSIPPLPMIDGDIVKVALTFDDIEQWSTHGSSSIPGLGWCKELLIGDCQMDGHIYQLALNHRKRGIARAFEESLKRSCSHQDDAVISLFSDYQINESISDDDAFWNIPT
;
A
#
# COMPACT_ATOMS: atom_id res chain seq x y z
N MET A 1 -13.96 23.36 -15.91
CA MET A 1 -12.98 22.44 -16.53
C MET A 1 -11.95 23.27 -17.25
N ALA A 2 -10.68 22.87 -17.23
CA ALA A 2 -9.59 23.52 -17.94
C ALA A 2 -8.87 22.52 -18.86
N THR A 3 -8.06 23.01 -19.79
CA THR A 3 -7.18 22.17 -20.62
C THR A 3 -5.73 22.55 -20.33
N ILE A 4 -4.93 21.60 -19.89
CA ILE A 4 -3.50 21.78 -19.60
C ILE A 4 -2.69 20.95 -20.58
N HIS A 5 -1.60 21.49 -21.09
CA HIS A 5 -0.71 20.78 -21.99
C HIS A 5 0.52 20.27 -21.23
N HIS A 6 0.67 18.96 -21.16
CA HIS A 6 1.87 18.30 -20.70
C HIS A 6 2.83 18.10 -21.89
N PRO A 7 4.12 18.46 -21.76
CA PRO A 7 5.08 18.41 -22.87
C PRO A 7 5.24 17.02 -23.49
N GLU A 8 5.28 15.97 -22.66
CA GLU A 8 5.44 14.58 -23.13
C GLU A 8 4.14 13.78 -23.29
N LEU A 9 3.13 14.04 -22.46
CA LEU A 9 1.90 13.24 -22.38
C LEU A 9 0.71 13.88 -23.13
N GLY A 10 0.88 15.06 -23.72
CA GLY A 10 -0.14 15.73 -24.51
C GLY A 10 -1.14 16.53 -23.67
N LYS A 11 -2.37 16.70 -24.17
CA LYS A 11 -3.38 17.56 -23.51
C LYS A 11 -4.15 16.77 -22.45
N PHE A 12 -4.46 17.43 -21.34
CA PHE A 12 -5.33 16.95 -20.28
C PHE A 12 -6.52 17.89 -20.12
N ARG A 13 -7.73 17.32 -20.13
CA ARG A 13 -8.94 17.98 -19.61
C ARG A 13 -9.02 17.71 -18.12
N VAL A 14 -9.13 18.77 -17.32
CA VAL A 14 -8.96 18.72 -15.86
C VAL A 14 -10.05 19.49 -15.13
N THR A 15 -10.20 19.22 -13.84
CA THR A 15 -10.99 20.05 -12.92
C THR A 15 -10.09 21.15 -12.33
N SER A 16 -10.58 22.39 -12.36
CA SER A 16 -9.98 23.52 -11.61
C SER A 16 -11.02 23.95 -10.59
N THR A 17 -10.62 24.05 -9.33
CA THR A 17 -11.51 24.40 -8.22
C THR A 17 -10.73 25.15 -7.16
N LYS A 18 -11.17 26.36 -6.81
CA LYS A 18 -10.69 27.13 -5.64
C LYS A 18 -9.14 27.20 -5.53
N GLY A 19 -8.43 27.50 -6.62
CA GLY A 19 -6.99 27.75 -6.60
C GLY A 19 -6.10 26.51 -6.74
N VAL A 20 -6.68 25.34 -7.04
CA VAL A 20 -5.93 24.14 -7.44
C VAL A 20 -6.49 23.53 -8.73
N ILE A 21 -5.63 22.79 -9.42
CA ILE A 21 -5.93 21.99 -10.61
C ILE A 21 -5.76 20.52 -10.25
N GLN A 22 -6.75 19.69 -10.59
CA GLN A 22 -6.71 18.26 -10.34
C GLN A 22 -6.78 17.46 -11.65
N PHE A 23 -5.83 16.54 -11.77
CA PHE A 23 -5.76 15.53 -12.81
C PHE A 23 -6.16 14.20 -12.16
N LEU A 24 -7.40 13.79 -12.36
CA LEU A 24 -7.96 12.60 -11.73
C LEU A 24 -7.84 11.40 -12.67
N GLY A 25 -7.48 10.23 -12.15
CA GLY A 25 -7.44 8.98 -12.92
C GLY A 25 -6.35 8.88 -13.99
N VAL A 26 -5.22 9.57 -13.81
CA VAL A 26 -4.07 9.55 -14.75
C VAL A 26 -3.43 8.17 -14.76
N LYS A 27 -3.38 7.50 -15.91
CA LYS A 27 -2.80 6.15 -16.03
C LYS A 27 -1.27 6.20 -15.94
N TYR A 28 -0.69 5.50 -14.97
CA TYR A 28 0.77 5.39 -14.83
C TYR A 28 1.34 4.09 -15.38
N ALA A 29 0.52 3.03 -15.47
CA ALA A 29 0.93 1.75 -16.00
C ALA A 29 -0.22 1.01 -16.70
N THR A 30 0.14 0.04 -17.53
CA THR A 30 -0.77 -0.90 -18.18
C THR A 30 -0.45 -2.31 -17.72
N LEU A 31 -1.49 -3.16 -17.65
CA LEU A 31 -1.38 -4.57 -17.32
C LEU A 31 -1.81 -5.41 -18.51
N ARG A 32 -1.04 -6.45 -18.84
CA ARG A 32 -1.46 -7.43 -19.86
C ARG A 32 -2.66 -8.26 -19.40
N ASN A 33 -2.68 -8.60 -18.10
CA ASN A 33 -3.72 -9.32 -17.38
C ASN A 33 -3.56 -9.03 -15.87
N ARG A 34 -4.46 -9.56 -15.03
CA ARG A 34 -4.55 -9.24 -13.60
C ARG A 34 -3.31 -9.56 -12.75
N PHE A 35 -2.46 -10.49 -13.19
CA PHE A 35 -1.19 -10.85 -12.51
C PHE A 35 0.06 -10.41 -13.29
N GLY A 36 -0.12 -9.75 -14.43
CA GLY A 36 0.98 -9.30 -15.26
C GLY A 36 1.82 -8.23 -14.58
N GLU A 37 3.05 -8.06 -15.04
CA GLU A 37 3.89 -6.96 -14.58
C GLU A 37 3.31 -5.61 -15.03
N PRO A 38 3.39 -4.56 -14.18
CA PRO A 38 3.04 -3.21 -14.58
C PRO A 38 4.04 -2.70 -15.62
N VAL A 39 3.53 -2.29 -16.79
CA VAL A 39 4.32 -1.64 -17.83
C VAL A 39 4.04 -0.15 -17.81
N LEU A 40 5.08 0.65 -17.54
CA LEU A 40 5.01 2.11 -17.47
C LEU A 40 4.28 2.70 -18.69
N HIS A 41 3.25 3.51 -18.41
CA HIS A 41 2.44 4.16 -19.44
C HIS A 41 3.10 5.48 -19.88
N ASN A 42 3.50 5.54 -21.15
CA ASN A 42 4.24 6.67 -21.72
C ASN A 42 3.37 7.66 -22.51
N GLY A 43 2.04 7.56 -22.43
CA GLY A 43 1.11 8.37 -23.21
C GLY A 43 0.93 7.92 -24.68
N ALA A 44 1.62 6.87 -25.14
CA ALA A 44 1.44 6.36 -26.49
C ALA A 44 0.05 5.75 -26.67
N GLY A 45 -0.65 6.15 -27.74
CA GLY A 45 -2.00 5.69 -28.06
C GLY A 45 -3.12 6.40 -27.29
N ALA A 46 -2.80 7.33 -26.38
CA ALA A 46 -3.79 8.28 -25.90
C ALA A 46 -4.29 9.10 -27.10
N SER A 47 -5.60 9.13 -27.32
CA SER A 47 -6.17 10.16 -28.18
C SER A 47 -5.66 11.51 -27.67
N SER A 48 -5.55 12.50 -28.54
CA SER A 48 -4.95 13.81 -28.26
C SER A 48 -5.56 14.59 -27.06
N ASP A 49 -6.54 14.02 -26.33
CA ASP A 49 -7.24 14.57 -25.18
C ASP A 49 -7.37 13.54 -24.03
N ASN A 50 -6.41 13.50 -23.10
CA ASN A 50 -6.55 12.75 -21.84
C ASN A 50 -7.68 13.38 -21.00
N VAL A 51 -8.71 12.61 -20.65
CA VAL A 51 -9.78 13.07 -19.77
C VAL A 51 -9.43 12.71 -18.34
N ALA A 52 -9.03 13.72 -17.55
CA ALA A 52 -8.63 13.58 -16.16
C ALA A 52 -9.52 14.43 -15.24
N THR A 53 -10.84 14.41 -15.51
CA THR A 53 -11.85 15.19 -14.79
C THR A 53 -12.57 14.38 -13.70
N GLU A 54 -12.41 13.06 -13.69
CA GLU A 54 -13.13 12.12 -12.85
C GLU A 54 -12.18 11.05 -12.32
N GLN A 55 -12.54 10.43 -11.19
CA GLN A 55 -11.76 9.33 -10.62
C GLN A 55 -11.69 8.17 -11.61
N GLY A 56 -10.51 7.58 -11.77
CA GLY A 56 -10.35 6.31 -12.47
C GLY A 56 -10.87 5.14 -11.62
N PRO A 57 -10.93 3.92 -12.17
CA PRO A 57 -11.30 2.75 -11.37
C PRO A 57 -10.26 2.51 -10.28
N CYS A 58 -10.72 2.16 -9.08
CA CYS A 58 -9.87 1.61 -8.04
C CYS A 58 -9.57 0.13 -8.31
N CYS A 59 -8.58 -0.42 -7.60
CA CYS A 59 -8.33 -1.85 -7.67
C CYS A 59 -9.44 -2.62 -6.95
N ILE A 60 -9.57 -3.92 -7.24
CA ILE A 60 -10.62 -4.76 -6.65
C ILE A 60 -10.55 -4.73 -5.13
N ASN A 61 -11.64 -4.31 -4.51
CA ASN A 61 -11.81 -4.21 -3.06
C ASN A 61 -13.24 -4.65 -2.69
N ALA A 62 -13.53 -4.72 -1.39
CA ALA A 62 -14.91 -4.86 -0.96
C ALA A 62 -15.70 -3.57 -1.27
N PRO A 63 -16.99 -3.64 -1.63
CA PRO A 63 -17.76 -2.46 -2.03
C PRO A 63 -17.88 -1.41 -0.92
N ASP A 64 -17.91 -1.87 0.33
CA ASP A 64 -18.05 -1.07 1.56
C ASP A 64 -16.69 -0.74 2.22
N ALA A 65 -15.58 -0.97 1.53
CA ALA A 65 -14.25 -0.86 2.14
C ALA A 65 -13.91 0.56 2.61
N CYS A 66 -14.34 1.58 1.87
CA CYS A 66 -14.12 2.98 2.24
C CYS A 66 -14.95 3.34 3.49
N GLU A 67 -16.20 2.90 3.54
CA GLU A 67 -17.10 3.10 4.68
C GLU A 67 -16.58 2.41 5.94
N ARG A 68 -16.01 1.21 5.79
CA ARG A 68 -15.37 0.50 6.91
C ARG A 68 -14.14 1.22 7.42
N GLU A 69 -13.33 1.82 6.54
CA GLU A 69 -12.25 2.71 7.02
C GLU A 69 -12.83 3.95 7.72
N PHE A 70 -13.96 4.48 7.25
CA PHE A 70 -14.62 5.59 7.92
C PHE A 70 -15.13 5.29 9.32
N ASP A 71 -15.48 4.04 9.61
CA ASP A 71 -15.84 3.62 10.97
C ASP A 71 -14.64 3.65 11.93
N LEU A 72 -13.42 3.71 11.40
CA LEU A 72 -12.17 3.81 12.16
C LEU A 72 -11.69 5.26 12.34
N ILE A 73 -12.19 6.20 11.54
CA ILE A 73 -11.84 7.63 11.63
C ILE A 73 -12.99 8.42 12.26
N GLN A 74 -12.67 9.60 12.82
CA GLN A 74 -13.64 10.37 13.61
C GLN A 74 -14.81 10.95 12.79
N GLN A 75 -14.64 11.14 11.48
CA GLN A 75 -15.64 11.79 10.63
C GLN A 75 -15.73 11.12 9.25
N LYS A 76 -16.94 10.69 8.88
CA LYS A 76 -17.23 10.19 7.54
C LYS A 76 -17.30 11.35 6.55
N LEU A 77 -16.76 11.13 5.35
CA LEU A 77 -16.90 12.07 4.23
C LEU A 77 -18.05 11.63 3.30
N PRO A 78 -18.68 12.56 2.58
CA PRO A 78 -19.67 12.21 1.56
C PRO A 78 -19.06 11.27 0.50
N LEU A 79 -19.83 10.25 0.12
CA LEU A 79 -19.52 9.37 -1.01
C LEU A 79 -20.49 9.73 -2.15
N ASP A 80 -19.98 10.45 -3.15
CA ASP A 80 -20.82 11.02 -4.20
C ASP A 80 -21.14 10.02 -5.34
N ALA A 81 -20.49 8.85 -5.37
CA ALA A 81 -20.72 7.78 -6.34
C ALA A 81 -20.21 6.41 -5.86
N GLU A 82 -20.71 5.32 -6.44
CA GLU A 82 -20.09 4.00 -6.32
C GLU A 82 -18.71 3.99 -6.97
N PHE A 83 -17.71 3.44 -6.28
CA PHE A 83 -16.37 3.32 -6.81
C PHE A 83 -16.33 2.29 -7.94
N GLN A 84 -15.93 2.71 -9.14
CA GLN A 84 -15.62 1.77 -10.21
C GLN A 84 -14.40 0.94 -9.82
N MET A 85 -14.45 -0.37 -10.06
CA MET A 85 -13.36 -1.30 -9.76
C MET A 85 -12.86 -2.01 -11.02
N SER A 86 -11.56 -2.25 -11.10
CA SER A 86 -10.94 -3.06 -12.16
C SER A 86 -9.66 -3.72 -11.67
N ASP A 87 -9.37 -4.92 -12.13
CA ASP A 87 -8.11 -5.64 -11.88
C ASP A 87 -7.02 -5.38 -12.94
N THR A 88 -7.36 -4.73 -14.06
CA THR A 88 -6.42 -4.42 -15.16
C THR A 88 -6.30 -2.93 -15.47
N GLU A 89 -7.32 -2.12 -15.15
CA GLU A 89 -7.36 -0.69 -15.47
C GLU A 89 -7.13 0.23 -14.26
N CYS A 90 -6.87 -0.33 -13.08
CA CYS A 90 -6.81 0.42 -11.82
C CYS A 90 -5.50 1.16 -11.54
N LEU A 91 -4.43 0.95 -12.32
CA LEU A 91 -3.11 1.56 -12.10
C LEU A 91 -3.10 3.06 -12.49
N ARG A 92 -3.67 3.88 -11.59
CA ARG A 92 -3.95 5.30 -11.77
C ARG A 92 -3.37 6.16 -10.65
N LEU A 93 -3.08 7.42 -10.98
CA LEU A 93 -2.71 8.50 -10.07
C LEU A 93 -3.79 9.59 -10.06
N ASN A 94 -3.96 10.25 -8.92
CA ASN A 94 -4.60 11.55 -8.83
C ASN A 94 -3.54 12.59 -8.49
N ILE A 95 -3.44 13.64 -9.30
CA ILE A 95 -2.42 14.69 -9.14
C ILE A 95 -3.14 16.01 -8.86
N THR A 96 -2.81 16.65 -7.75
CA THR A 96 -3.33 17.96 -7.36
C THR A 96 -2.18 18.96 -7.33
N THR A 97 -2.25 19.99 -8.17
CA THR A 97 -1.26 21.08 -8.23
C THR A 97 -1.92 22.42 -7.88
N PRO A 98 -1.22 23.35 -7.23
CA PRO A 98 -1.66 24.74 -7.16
C PRO A 98 -1.92 25.33 -8.55
N GLU A 99 -2.93 26.19 -8.67
CA GLU A 99 -3.24 26.93 -9.92
C GLU A 99 -2.25 28.10 -10.13
N VAL A 100 -1.59 28.55 -9.05
CA VAL A 100 -0.57 29.61 -9.14
C VAL A 100 0.63 29.13 -9.92
N GLN A 101 1.06 29.93 -10.90
CA GLN A 101 2.26 29.64 -11.68
C GLN A 101 3.48 29.82 -10.79
N ALA A 102 4.04 28.70 -10.34
CA ALA A 102 5.27 28.70 -9.56
C ALA A 102 6.45 29.18 -10.41
N LEU A 103 7.31 30.02 -9.83
CA LEU A 103 8.54 30.49 -10.49
C LEU A 103 9.57 29.37 -10.68
N ARG A 104 9.41 28.26 -9.95
CA ARG A 104 10.26 27.07 -9.96
C ARG A 104 9.40 25.81 -9.82
N PRO A 105 9.89 24.64 -10.27
CA PRO A 105 9.25 23.36 -9.97
C PRO A 105 8.98 23.17 -8.48
N LEU A 106 7.82 22.60 -8.14
CA LEU A 106 7.36 22.42 -6.76
C LEU A 106 7.77 21.05 -6.18
N PRO A 107 8.02 20.94 -4.86
CA PRO A 107 8.14 19.65 -4.20
C PRO A 107 6.90 18.77 -4.45
N VAL A 108 7.09 17.45 -4.46
CA VAL A 108 6.03 16.47 -4.76
C VAL A 108 5.83 15.56 -3.55
N LEU A 109 4.62 15.52 -3.00
CA LEU A 109 4.24 14.61 -1.93
C LEU A 109 3.41 13.47 -2.50
N VAL A 110 3.92 12.25 -2.44
CA VAL A 110 3.31 11.05 -3.04
C VAL A 110 2.81 10.13 -1.94
N PHE A 111 1.50 9.94 -1.86
CA PHE A 111 0.85 9.12 -0.85
C PHE A 111 0.59 7.68 -1.32
N VAL A 112 1.09 6.72 -0.54
CA VAL A 112 0.80 5.29 -0.66
C VAL A 112 -0.16 4.90 0.45
N HIS A 113 -1.39 4.55 0.09
CA HIS A 113 -2.43 4.21 1.06
C HIS A 113 -2.12 2.91 1.82
N GLY A 114 -2.65 2.82 3.04
CA GLY A 114 -2.67 1.60 3.83
C GLY A 114 -3.80 0.65 3.44
N GLY A 115 -4.29 -0.13 4.40
CA GLY A 115 -5.34 -1.15 4.19
C GLY A 115 -4.82 -2.59 4.25
N ALA A 116 -3.77 -2.84 5.03
CA ALA A 116 -3.19 -4.16 5.29
C ALA A 116 -2.82 -4.96 4.03
N LEU A 117 -2.47 -4.26 2.93
CA LEU A 117 -2.28 -4.82 1.58
C LEU A 117 -3.49 -5.58 1.04
N ARG A 118 -4.65 -5.53 1.71
CA ARG A 118 -5.90 -6.23 1.35
C ARG A 118 -6.88 -5.30 0.66
N THR A 119 -6.89 -4.05 1.09
CA THR A 119 -7.82 -3.03 0.61
C THR A 119 -7.12 -1.68 0.48
N GLY A 120 -7.85 -0.68 -0.02
CA GLY A 120 -7.39 0.69 -0.14
C GLY A 120 -7.49 1.23 -1.56
N SER A 121 -7.56 2.55 -1.69
CA SER A 121 -7.55 3.23 -2.97
C SER A 121 -7.07 4.67 -2.82
N GLY A 122 -6.24 5.14 -3.74
CA GLY A 122 -5.90 6.56 -3.88
C GLY A 122 -7.07 7.43 -4.35
N THR A 123 -8.19 6.82 -4.73
CA THR A 123 -9.44 7.51 -5.13
C THR A 123 -10.37 7.82 -3.95
N TRP A 124 -10.07 7.31 -2.74
CA TRP A 124 -10.91 7.54 -1.58
C TRP A 124 -10.84 9.00 -1.11
N PRO A 125 -11.97 9.62 -0.72
CA PRO A 125 -12.06 11.08 -0.54
C PRO A 125 -11.23 11.61 0.63
N GLN A 126 -10.94 10.78 1.65
CA GLN A 126 -10.04 11.14 2.76
C GLN A 126 -8.59 11.34 2.30
N TYR A 127 -8.23 10.84 1.11
CA TYR A 127 -6.92 11.03 0.50
C TYR A 127 -6.94 12.06 -0.63
N ASP A 128 -8.01 12.85 -0.79
CA ASP A 128 -8.06 13.97 -1.73
C ASP A 128 -7.12 15.10 -1.25
N PHE A 129 -6.04 15.31 -1.99
CA PHE A 129 -5.03 16.33 -1.72
C PHE A 129 -5.51 17.77 -1.92
N ARG A 130 -6.71 18.01 -2.47
CA ARG A 130 -7.24 19.35 -2.73
C ARG A 130 -7.07 20.30 -1.55
N SER A 131 -7.56 19.90 -0.38
CA SER A 131 -7.54 20.75 0.82
C SER A 131 -6.12 20.99 1.32
N LEU A 132 -5.26 19.96 1.32
CA LEU A 132 -3.90 20.06 1.82
C LEU A 132 -3.01 20.91 0.91
N VAL A 133 -3.14 20.76 -0.41
CA VAL A 133 -2.44 21.60 -1.40
C VAL A 133 -2.90 23.06 -1.30
N MET A 134 -4.20 23.32 -1.12
CA MET A 134 -4.70 24.68 -0.88
C MET A 134 -4.09 25.31 0.38
N GLN A 135 -4.01 24.55 1.48
CA GLN A 135 -3.39 25.03 2.72
C GLN A 135 -1.88 25.28 2.55
N SER A 136 -1.18 24.44 1.79
CA SER A 136 0.25 24.60 1.51
C SER A 136 0.59 25.95 0.87
N VAL A 137 -0.28 26.44 -0.03
CA VAL A 137 -0.17 27.77 -0.64
C VAL A 137 -0.37 28.87 0.39
N GLN A 138 -1.35 28.74 1.29
CA GLN A 138 -1.66 29.74 2.32
C GLN A 138 -0.53 29.93 3.33
N VAL A 139 0.18 28.85 3.66
CA VAL A 139 1.33 28.89 4.59
C VAL A 139 2.66 29.19 3.88
N GLY A 140 2.63 29.48 2.57
CA GLY A 140 3.82 29.87 1.80
C GLY A 140 4.78 28.73 1.46
N SER A 141 4.33 27.47 1.55
CA SER A 141 5.12 26.26 1.22
C SER A 141 4.37 25.36 0.23
N PRO A 142 4.11 25.83 -1.00
CA PRO A 142 3.31 25.10 -1.97
C PRO A 142 3.98 23.79 -2.41
N PHE A 143 3.19 22.74 -2.61
CA PHE A 143 3.65 21.46 -3.15
C PHE A 143 2.59 20.81 -4.05
N ILE A 144 2.98 19.79 -4.83
CA ILE A 144 2.07 18.94 -5.61
C ILE A 144 1.73 17.68 -4.81
N GLY A 145 0.43 17.43 -4.60
CA GLY A 145 -0.04 16.21 -3.95
C GLY A 145 -0.38 15.13 -4.97
N VAL A 146 0.10 13.91 -4.75
CA VAL A 146 -0.19 12.74 -5.59
C VAL A 146 -0.71 11.62 -4.71
N SER A 147 -1.86 11.05 -5.05
CA SER A 147 -2.31 9.75 -4.52
C SER A 147 -2.33 8.70 -5.63
N MET A 148 -2.18 7.44 -5.28
CA MET A 148 -2.04 6.35 -6.24
C MET A 148 -2.88 5.14 -5.87
N ASN A 149 -3.24 4.36 -6.89
CA ASN A 149 -3.71 2.99 -6.71
C ASN A 149 -2.56 2.01 -6.97
N TYR A 150 -2.58 0.88 -6.27
CA TYR A 150 -1.75 -0.30 -6.54
C TYR A 150 -2.59 -1.56 -6.28
N ARG A 151 -2.26 -2.69 -6.92
CA ARG A 151 -3.01 -3.94 -6.68
C ARG A 151 -2.83 -4.41 -5.24
N THR A 152 -3.95 -4.73 -4.60
CA THR A 152 -4.06 -5.28 -3.24
C THR A 152 -4.58 -6.71 -3.29
N SER A 153 -4.68 -7.35 -2.13
CA SER A 153 -5.21 -8.71 -1.95
C SER A 153 -4.48 -9.73 -2.83
N ILE A 154 -5.19 -10.76 -3.29
CA ILE A 154 -4.67 -11.78 -4.20
C ILE A 154 -4.13 -11.21 -5.51
N PHE A 155 -4.64 -10.07 -5.99
CA PHE A 155 -4.16 -9.44 -7.21
C PHE A 155 -2.76 -8.81 -7.05
N GLY A 156 -2.44 -8.36 -5.84
CA GLY A 156 -1.15 -7.76 -5.52
C GLY A 156 -0.11 -8.75 -4.99
N PHE A 157 -0.54 -9.82 -4.32
CA PHE A 157 0.34 -10.61 -3.44
C PHE A 157 0.18 -12.13 -3.53
N LEU A 158 -0.75 -12.66 -4.34
CA LEU A 158 -0.82 -14.11 -4.59
C LEU A 158 0.37 -14.54 -5.45
N THR A 159 1.07 -15.58 -5.02
CA THR A 159 2.14 -16.20 -5.79
C THR A 159 2.30 -17.65 -5.38
N SER A 160 2.93 -18.43 -6.25
CA SER A 160 3.29 -19.83 -6.04
C SER A 160 4.37 -20.25 -7.03
N VAL A 161 4.90 -21.46 -6.91
CA VAL A 161 5.83 -22.03 -7.90
C VAL A 161 5.15 -22.07 -9.28
N GLU A 162 3.88 -22.45 -9.35
CA GLU A 162 3.18 -22.56 -10.63
C GLU A 162 2.89 -21.21 -11.29
N LEU A 163 2.47 -20.20 -10.51
CA LEU A 163 2.29 -18.83 -11.02
C LEU A 163 3.61 -18.25 -11.53
N ARG A 164 4.71 -18.47 -10.80
CA ARG A 164 6.05 -18.03 -11.22
C ARG A 164 6.53 -18.75 -12.48
N ALA A 165 6.27 -20.05 -12.60
CA ALA A 165 6.58 -20.81 -13.81
C ALA A 165 5.78 -20.33 -15.05
N ALA A 166 4.58 -19.79 -14.85
CA ALA A 166 3.78 -19.15 -15.89
C ALA A 166 4.24 -17.72 -16.24
N GLY A 167 5.27 -17.19 -15.56
CA GLY A 167 5.85 -15.87 -15.82
C GLY A 167 5.27 -14.74 -14.98
N PHE A 168 4.43 -15.03 -13.98
CA PHE A 168 3.94 -14.02 -13.04
C PHE A 168 4.96 -13.81 -11.91
N LYS A 169 5.50 -12.60 -11.83
CA LYS A 169 6.43 -12.28 -10.75
C LYS A 169 5.67 -12.03 -9.43
N PRO A 170 6.24 -12.40 -8.27
CA PRO A 170 5.67 -12.05 -6.97
C PRO A 170 5.60 -10.53 -6.77
N ASN A 171 4.90 -10.12 -5.71
CA ASN A 171 4.89 -8.73 -5.23
C ASN A 171 4.35 -7.72 -6.26
N SER A 172 3.34 -8.11 -7.05
CA SER A 172 2.65 -7.23 -8.01
C SER A 172 2.27 -5.87 -7.42
N GLY A 173 1.75 -5.83 -6.18
CA GLY A 173 1.41 -4.57 -5.51
C GLY A 173 2.61 -3.65 -5.26
N LEU A 174 3.77 -4.21 -4.89
CA LEU A 174 5.02 -3.43 -4.72
C LEU A 174 5.60 -2.99 -6.07
N ARG A 175 5.51 -3.85 -7.09
CA ARG A 175 5.94 -3.53 -8.46
C ARG A 175 5.10 -2.40 -9.05
N ASP A 176 3.81 -2.39 -8.78
CA ASP A 176 2.89 -1.30 -9.18
C ASP A 176 3.32 0.03 -8.56
N GLN A 177 3.60 0.04 -7.25
CA GLN A 177 4.10 1.23 -6.55
C GLN A 177 5.46 1.68 -7.11
N LYS A 178 6.40 0.75 -7.34
CA LYS A 178 7.71 1.07 -7.94
C LYS A 178 7.54 1.76 -9.30
N VAL A 179 6.75 1.18 -10.21
CA VAL A 179 6.53 1.73 -11.55
C VAL A 179 5.83 3.09 -11.50
N ALA A 180 4.95 3.32 -10.55
CA ALA A 180 4.37 4.63 -10.36
C ALA A 180 5.39 5.68 -9.87
N PHE A 181 6.33 5.34 -8.99
CA PHE A 181 7.44 6.24 -8.65
C PHE A 181 8.34 6.50 -9.86
N GLU A 182 8.67 5.48 -10.65
CA GLU A 182 9.41 5.64 -11.92
C GLU A 182 8.64 6.56 -12.90
N TRP A 183 7.31 6.44 -12.98
CA TRP A 183 6.46 7.31 -13.77
C TRP A 183 6.48 8.75 -13.26
N ILE A 184 6.40 8.96 -11.94
CA ILE A 184 6.47 10.29 -11.31
C ILE A 184 7.84 10.93 -11.58
N GLN A 185 8.93 10.19 -11.38
CA GLN A 185 10.29 10.66 -11.69
C GLN A 185 10.41 11.13 -13.14
N LYS A 186 9.74 10.44 -14.06
CA LYS A 186 9.79 10.75 -15.48
C LYS A 186 8.90 11.92 -15.90
N TYR A 187 7.68 12.01 -15.38
CA TYR A 187 6.65 12.89 -15.95
C TYR A 187 6.17 14.01 -15.04
N ILE A 188 6.46 14.00 -13.73
CA ILE A 188 5.86 14.98 -12.81
C ILE A 188 6.25 16.44 -13.13
N GLN A 189 7.38 16.64 -13.82
CA GLN A 189 7.82 17.96 -14.27
C GLN A 189 6.82 18.63 -15.21
N GLY A 190 6.11 17.87 -16.07
CA GLY A 190 5.08 18.42 -16.93
C GLY A 190 3.82 18.87 -16.20
N PHE A 191 3.67 18.49 -14.92
CA PHE A 191 2.63 18.97 -14.02
C PHE A 191 3.13 20.12 -13.11
N GLY A 192 4.38 20.55 -13.28
CA GLY A 192 5.01 21.61 -12.48
C GLY A 192 5.81 21.12 -11.27
N GLY A 193 6.03 19.81 -11.12
CA GLY A 193 6.74 19.21 -10.00
C GLY A 193 8.25 19.09 -10.22
N ASP A 194 9.01 19.01 -9.14
CA ASP A 194 10.42 18.67 -9.13
C ASP A 194 10.59 17.18 -8.79
N PRO A 195 10.95 16.31 -9.76
CA PRO A 195 11.13 14.88 -9.48
C PRO A 195 12.26 14.61 -8.46
N SER A 196 13.25 15.52 -8.36
CA SER A 196 14.35 15.42 -7.39
C SER A 196 13.94 15.80 -5.96
N GLN A 197 12.73 16.32 -5.77
CA GLN A 197 12.14 16.65 -4.47
C GLN A 197 10.83 15.89 -4.23
N ALA A 198 10.77 14.64 -4.70
CA ALA A 198 9.69 13.73 -4.37
C ALA A 198 9.85 13.18 -2.94
N THR A 199 8.84 13.39 -2.11
CA THR A 199 8.70 12.79 -0.78
C THR A 199 7.64 11.70 -0.85
N ALA A 200 8.02 10.47 -0.54
CA ALA A 200 7.08 9.36 -0.40
C ALA A 200 6.48 9.39 1.01
N LEU A 201 5.17 9.28 1.12
CA LEU A 201 4.40 9.27 2.36
C LEU A 201 3.56 8.01 2.39
N GLY A 202 3.79 7.13 3.36
CA GLY A 202 3.06 5.86 3.48
C GLY A 202 2.39 5.72 4.84
N GLN A 203 1.13 5.28 4.83
CA GLN A 203 0.40 4.95 6.05
C GLN A 203 0.21 3.43 6.17
N SER A 204 0.47 2.86 7.35
CA SER A 204 0.31 1.43 7.63
C SER A 204 0.97 0.55 6.57
N ALA A 205 0.20 -0.25 5.83
CA ALA A 205 0.69 -1.06 4.73
C ALA A 205 1.43 -0.28 3.63
N GLY A 206 1.07 0.99 3.41
CA GLY A 206 1.79 1.88 2.49
C GLY A 206 3.19 2.23 3.00
N GLY A 207 3.34 2.49 4.31
CA GLY A 207 4.66 2.69 4.91
C GLY A 207 5.51 1.41 4.90
N ALA A 208 4.87 0.26 5.17
CA ALA A 208 5.52 -1.04 5.07
C ALA A 208 6.02 -1.32 3.65
N SER A 209 5.21 -0.95 2.65
CA SER A 209 5.61 -1.09 1.25
C SER A 209 6.77 -0.17 0.88
N LEU A 210 6.73 1.11 1.28
CA LEU A 210 7.81 2.07 0.98
C LEU A 210 9.14 1.69 1.62
N THR A 211 9.11 1.11 2.82
CA THR A 211 10.32 0.57 3.47
C THR A 211 10.86 -0.67 2.79
N LEU A 212 10.01 -1.53 2.21
CA LEU A 212 10.45 -2.62 1.34
C LEU A 212 11.08 -2.07 0.05
N LEU A 213 10.53 -0.99 -0.53
CA LEU A 213 11.08 -0.35 -1.72
C LEU A 213 12.45 0.32 -1.50
N LEU A 214 12.88 0.56 -0.26
CA LEU A 214 14.27 0.95 0.02
C LEU A 214 15.29 -0.13 -0.37
N GLN A 215 14.87 -1.37 -0.66
CA GLN A 215 15.78 -2.39 -1.19
C GLN A 215 16.12 -2.20 -2.68
N SER A 216 15.46 -1.26 -3.36
CA SER A 216 15.73 -0.86 -4.76
C SER A 216 17.10 -0.20 -4.92
N GLU A 217 17.86 -0.65 -5.92
CA GLU A 217 19.11 0.00 -6.35
C GLU A 217 18.86 1.37 -7.00
N GLU A 218 17.69 1.52 -7.64
CA GLU A 218 17.29 2.75 -8.31
C GLU A 218 16.62 3.69 -7.31
N ALA A 219 16.97 4.98 -7.38
CA ALA A 219 16.35 6.01 -6.58
C ALA A 219 14.90 6.27 -7.05
N LEU A 220 13.95 6.06 -6.14
CA LEU A 220 12.51 6.20 -6.44
C LEU A 220 11.94 7.53 -5.92
N PHE A 221 12.44 7.99 -4.78
CA PHE A 221 12.05 9.22 -4.10
C PHE A 221 13.24 9.78 -3.31
N GLN A 222 13.14 11.03 -2.86
CA GLN A 222 14.22 11.71 -2.17
C GLN A 222 14.11 11.65 -0.65
N HIS A 223 12.88 11.69 -0.13
CA HIS A 223 12.58 11.61 1.31
C HIS A 223 11.46 10.61 1.55
N LEU A 224 11.43 10.04 2.76
CA LEU A 224 10.43 9.07 3.18
C LEU A 224 9.77 9.50 4.48
N VAL A 225 8.45 9.48 4.51
CA VAL A 225 7.63 9.69 5.70
C VAL A 225 6.77 8.44 5.93
N ILE A 226 6.85 7.89 7.13
CA ILE A 226 6.16 6.68 7.54
C ILE A 226 5.20 7.03 8.67
N MET A 227 3.94 6.67 8.46
CA MET A 227 2.87 6.79 9.45
C MET A 227 2.43 5.38 9.84
N SER A 228 2.87 4.90 11.01
CA SER A 228 2.36 3.68 11.63
C SER A 228 2.52 2.40 10.81
N GLY A 229 3.69 2.19 10.19
CA GLY A 229 3.94 0.94 9.47
C GLY A 229 5.27 0.88 8.74
N THR A 230 6.17 0.02 9.20
CA THR A 230 7.43 -0.32 8.51
C THR A 230 7.34 -1.74 7.96
N CYS A 231 8.37 -2.18 7.24
CA CYS A 231 8.48 -3.55 6.73
C CYS A 231 8.44 -4.62 7.84
N LEU A 232 8.61 -4.23 9.11
CA LEU A 232 8.42 -5.12 10.26
C LEU A 232 6.94 -5.40 10.57
N LEU A 233 6.03 -4.46 10.25
CA LEU A 233 4.59 -4.64 10.44
C LEU A 233 4.03 -5.70 9.49
N LEU A 234 4.44 -5.66 8.23
CA LEU A 234 4.03 -6.62 7.19
C LEU A 234 5.27 -7.33 6.65
N ARG A 235 5.83 -8.19 7.51
CA ARG A 235 7.08 -8.89 7.22
C ARG A 235 6.93 -9.80 6.00
N PRO A 236 7.83 -9.71 5.00
CA PRO A 236 7.81 -10.60 3.87
C PRO A 236 8.12 -12.04 4.29
N VAL A 237 7.47 -13.01 3.65
CA VAL A 237 7.58 -14.44 3.97
C VAL A 237 8.23 -15.23 2.82
N SER A 238 8.66 -16.45 3.13
CA SER A 238 9.34 -17.31 2.15
C SER A 238 8.37 -17.89 1.12
N GLY A 239 8.93 -18.42 0.03
CA GLY A 239 8.13 -19.08 -1.01
C GLY A 239 7.33 -20.28 -0.48
N GLU A 240 7.88 -21.01 0.49
CA GLU A 240 7.22 -22.17 1.10
C GLU A 240 5.91 -21.77 1.81
N VAL A 241 5.91 -20.62 2.50
CA VAL A 241 4.69 -20.08 3.12
C VAL A 241 3.68 -19.69 2.04
N HIS A 242 4.15 -19.09 0.94
CA HIS A 242 3.28 -18.76 -0.19
C HIS A 242 2.66 -20.00 -0.86
N GLU A 243 3.34 -21.15 -0.92
CA GLU A 243 2.73 -22.38 -1.42
C GLU A 243 1.55 -22.84 -0.55
N ALA A 244 1.67 -22.74 0.78
CA ALA A 244 0.57 -23.07 1.69
C ALA A 244 -0.62 -22.10 1.54
N ILE A 245 -0.33 -20.79 1.46
CA ILE A 245 -1.34 -19.74 1.19
C ILE A 245 -2.05 -20.00 -0.15
N TYR A 246 -1.28 -20.34 -1.18
CA TYR A 246 -1.81 -20.61 -2.52
C TYR A 246 -2.67 -21.88 -2.56
N GLN A 247 -2.29 -22.93 -1.82
CA GLN A 247 -3.10 -24.14 -1.69
C GLN A 247 -4.45 -23.83 -1.03
N GLU A 248 -4.45 -23.12 0.09
CA GLU A 248 -5.69 -22.72 0.78
C GLU A 248 -6.58 -21.85 -0.13
N PHE A 249 -5.96 -20.94 -0.91
CA PHE A 249 -6.67 -20.15 -1.91
C PHE A 249 -7.34 -21.06 -2.95
N CYS A 250 -6.61 -22.03 -3.52
CA CYS A 250 -7.17 -22.92 -4.52
C CYS A 250 -8.29 -23.80 -3.96
N GLU A 251 -8.18 -24.28 -2.72
CA GLU A 251 -9.25 -25.02 -2.04
C GLU A 251 -10.50 -24.14 -1.86
N ALA A 252 -10.33 -22.89 -1.42
CA ALA A 252 -11.44 -21.95 -1.25
C ALA A 252 -12.13 -21.59 -2.58
N GLN A 253 -11.39 -21.56 -3.68
CA GLN A 253 -11.93 -21.33 -5.03
C GLN A 253 -12.45 -22.62 -5.71
N GLY A 254 -12.26 -23.81 -5.10
CA GLY A 254 -12.62 -25.10 -5.72
C GLY A 254 -11.73 -25.50 -6.90
N LEU A 255 -10.49 -25.03 -6.93
CA LEU A 255 -9.50 -25.22 -8.01
C LEU A 255 -8.37 -26.20 -7.63
N ASP A 256 -8.36 -26.70 -6.38
CA ASP A 256 -7.35 -27.58 -5.79
C ASP A 256 -7.18 -28.90 -6.57
N LYS A 257 -8.24 -29.39 -7.22
CA LYS A 257 -8.22 -30.64 -7.99
C LYS A 257 -7.85 -30.46 -9.47
N MET A 258 -7.71 -29.22 -9.94
CA MET A 258 -7.37 -28.94 -11.34
C MET A 258 -5.86 -29.11 -11.60
N PRO A 259 -5.46 -29.57 -12.80
CA PRO A 259 -4.06 -29.52 -13.24
C PRO A 259 -3.55 -28.07 -13.28
N GLY A 260 -2.27 -27.83 -12.99
CA GLY A 260 -1.75 -26.47 -12.80
C GLY A 260 -1.97 -25.50 -13.95
N GLN A 261 -1.78 -25.92 -15.21
CA GLN A 261 -2.04 -25.04 -16.36
C GLN A 261 -3.53 -24.66 -16.50
N GLU A 262 -4.44 -25.60 -16.25
CA GLU A 262 -5.89 -25.35 -16.27
C GLU A 262 -6.31 -24.49 -15.09
N ARG A 263 -5.70 -24.73 -13.92
CA ARG A 263 -5.90 -23.94 -12.71
C ARG A 263 -5.50 -22.48 -12.91
N ILE A 264 -4.31 -22.21 -13.44
CA ILE A 264 -3.85 -20.84 -13.72
C ILE A 264 -4.81 -20.14 -14.68
N LYS A 265 -5.19 -20.81 -15.77
CA LYS A 265 -6.17 -20.28 -16.72
C LYS A 265 -7.51 -19.97 -16.04
N ALA A 266 -8.00 -20.86 -15.19
CA ALA A 266 -9.24 -20.64 -14.43
C ALA A 266 -9.12 -19.41 -13.51
N ILE A 267 -8.00 -19.23 -12.80
CA ILE A 267 -7.78 -18.05 -11.96
C ILE A 267 -7.75 -16.76 -12.81
N GLU A 268 -7.19 -16.79 -14.02
CA GLU A 268 -7.21 -15.63 -14.93
C GLU A 268 -8.61 -15.32 -15.49
N GLU A 269 -9.46 -16.33 -15.70
CA GLU A 269 -10.77 -16.19 -16.34
C GLU A 269 -11.93 -15.95 -15.35
N LEU A 270 -11.77 -16.35 -14.08
CA LEU A 270 -12.80 -16.15 -13.05
C LEU A 270 -13.11 -14.66 -12.84
N ASP A 271 -14.34 -14.36 -12.44
CA ASP A 271 -14.72 -12.99 -12.08
C ASP A 271 -13.86 -12.47 -10.91
N SER A 272 -13.35 -11.26 -11.03
CA SER A 272 -12.39 -10.71 -10.08
C SER A 272 -13.04 -10.46 -8.71
N PHE A 273 -14.33 -10.09 -8.68
CA PHE A 273 -15.06 -9.93 -7.44
C PHE A 273 -15.35 -11.28 -6.78
N HIS A 274 -15.65 -12.32 -7.56
CA HIS A 274 -15.75 -13.70 -7.07
C HIS A 274 -14.46 -14.15 -6.40
N LEU A 275 -13.31 -13.99 -7.06
CA LEU A 275 -12.01 -14.35 -6.48
C LEU A 275 -11.76 -13.61 -5.16
N PHE A 276 -12.00 -12.30 -5.14
CA PHE A 276 -11.83 -11.49 -3.94
C PHE A 276 -12.76 -11.91 -2.80
N SER A 277 -14.06 -12.02 -3.07
CA SER A 277 -15.08 -12.30 -2.04
C SER A 277 -15.00 -13.71 -1.49
N ASN A 278 -14.54 -14.68 -2.28
CA ASN A 278 -14.33 -16.06 -1.85
C ASN A 278 -12.94 -16.32 -1.25
N THR A 279 -12.05 -15.32 -1.22
CA THR A 279 -10.76 -15.44 -0.53
C THR A 279 -11.00 -15.35 0.99
N PRO A 280 -10.71 -16.41 1.76
CA PRO A 280 -10.92 -16.40 3.21
C PRO A 280 -10.05 -15.33 3.91
N PRO A 281 -10.51 -14.76 5.03
CA PRO A 281 -9.71 -13.83 5.84
C PRO A 281 -8.39 -14.41 6.36
N SER A 282 -8.29 -15.73 6.49
CA SER A 282 -7.08 -16.46 6.88
C SER A 282 -5.95 -16.34 5.86
N ILE A 283 -6.26 -16.08 4.58
CA ILE A 283 -5.28 -15.88 3.52
C ILE A 283 -4.73 -14.45 3.62
N PRO A 284 -3.46 -14.27 4.04
CA PRO A 284 -2.91 -12.94 4.26
C PRO A 284 -2.21 -12.44 2.98
N PRO A 285 -2.42 -11.18 2.56
CA PRO A 285 -1.70 -10.59 1.43
C PRO A 285 -0.30 -10.13 1.87
N LEU A 286 0.60 -11.09 2.09
CA LEU A 286 1.97 -10.81 2.52
C LEU A 286 2.90 -10.66 1.30
N PRO A 287 3.93 -9.81 1.38
CA PRO A 287 4.97 -9.81 0.36
C PRO A 287 5.83 -11.08 0.43
N MET A 288 6.35 -11.51 -0.70
CA MET A 288 7.28 -12.63 -0.81
C MET A 288 8.72 -12.13 -0.81
N ILE A 289 9.63 -12.85 -0.15
CA ILE A 289 11.08 -12.71 -0.37
C ILE A 289 11.40 -13.31 -1.75
N ASP A 290 11.48 -12.47 -2.78
CA ASP A 290 11.63 -12.90 -4.18
C ASP A 290 13.06 -12.74 -4.73
N GLY A 291 13.95 -12.10 -3.98
CA GLY A 291 15.34 -11.87 -4.39
C GLY A 291 15.51 -10.77 -5.46
N ASP A 292 14.41 -10.11 -5.84
CA ASP A 292 14.38 -9.07 -6.88
C ASP A 292 13.91 -7.73 -6.28
N ILE A 293 12.60 -7.56 -6.05
CA ILE A 293 12.06 -6.33 -5.44
C ILE A 293 12.11 -6.39 -3.90
N VAL A 294 12.04 -7.60 -3.33
CA VAL A 294 12.24 -7.87 -1.90
C VAL A 294 13.36 -8.90 -1.77
N LYS A 295 14.57 -8.42 -1.47
CA LYS A 295 15.77 -9.24 -1.38
C LYS A 295 15.84 -9.98 -0.05
N VAL A 296 15.48 -9.31 1.05
CA VAL A 296 15.57 -9.85 2.41
C VAL A 296 14.39 -9.42 3.28
N ALA A 297 14.07 -10.23 4.29
CA ALA A 297 13.15 -9.87 5.37
C ALA A 297 13.93 -9.24 6.53
N LEU A 298 13.81 -7.92 6.68
CA LEU A 298 14.53 -7.16 7.69
C LEU A 298 14.07 -7.50 9.11
N THR A 299 15.00 -7.35 10.06
CA THR A 299 14.80 -7.50 11.50
C THR A 299 14.93 -6.13 12.20
N PHE A 300 14.61 -6.09 13.50
CA PHE A 300 14.87 -4.90 14.32
C PHE A 300 16.36 -4.55 14.34
N ASP A 301 17.24 -5.56 14.46
CA ASP A 301 18.70 -5.37 14.44
C ASP A 301 19.17 -4.76 13.11
N ASP A 302 18.62 -5.22 11.98
CA ASP A 302 18.94 -4.64 10.66
C ASP A 302 18.58 -3.16 10.60
N ILE A 303 17.44 -2.78 11.19
CA ILE A 303 16.93 -1.40 11.19
C ILE A 303 17.71 -0.52 12.18
N GLU A 304 18.07 -1.03 13.36
CA GLU A 304 18.91 -0.30 14.32
C GLU A 304 20.25 0.12 13.68
N GLN A 305 20.79 -0.74 12.83
CA GLN A 305 22.03 -0.49 12.11
C GLN A 305 21.91 0.49 10.93
N TRP A 306 20.69 0.92 10.53
CA TRP A 306 20.50 1.89 9.44
C TRP A 306 21.28 3.19 9.66
N SER A 307 21.29 3.67 10.91
CA SER A 307 21.92 4.93 11.30
C SER A 307 23.45 4.87 11.35
N THR A 308 24.03 3.67 11.51
CA THR A 308 25.47 3.51 11.78
C THR A 308 26.25 2.94 10.61
N HIS A 309 25.64 2.14 9.73
CA HIS A 309 26.41 1.35 8.76
C HIS A 309 25.87 1.31 7.33
N GLY A 310 24.89 2.13 6.94
CA GLY A 310 24.43 2.22 5.55
C GLY A 310 24.32 0.85 4.90
N SER A 311 23.43 0.01 5.43
CA SER A 311 23.48 -1.43 5.18
C SER A 311 23.53 -1.73 3.68
N SER A 312 24.58 -2.45 3.23
CA SER A 312 24.70 -2.91 1.85
C SER A 312 23.49 -3.75 1.38
N SER A 313 22.68 -4.27 2.30
CA SER A 313 21.44 -4.98 2.00
C SER A 313 20.26 -4.06 1.63
N ILE A 314 20.37 -2.75 1.85
CA ILE A 314 19.30 -1.76 1.62
C ILE A 314 19.88 -0.55 0.86
N PRO A 315 20.04 -0.67 -0.47
CA PRO A 315 20.64 0.37 -1.30
C PRO A 315 19.97 1.74 -1.18
N GLY A 316 18.68 1.78 -0.84
CA GLY A 316 17.90 3.00 -0.66
C GLY A 316 18.34 3.89 0.48
N LEU A 317 19.12 3.39 1.43
CA LEU A 317 19.79 4.23 2.42
C LEU A 317 20.86 5.13 1.78
N GLY A 318 21.33 4.82 0.56
CA GLY A 318 22.28 5.64 -0.18
C GLY A 318 21.64 6.78 -0.98
N TRP A 319 20.37 6.65 -1.39
CA TRP A 319 19.67 7.66 -2.20
C TRP A 319 18.55 8.40 -1.47
N CYS A 320 17.94 7.81 -0.42
CA CYS A 320 16.94 8.45 0.42
C CYS A 320 17.65 9.32 1.46
N LYS A 321 17.49 10.65 1.38
CA LYS A 321 18.25 11.61 2.20
C LYS A 321 17.75 11.69 3.63
N GLU A 322 16.43 11.66 3.81
CA GLU A 322 15.80 11.87 5.12
C GLU A 322 14.63 10.93 5.28
N LEU A 323 14.43 10.53 6.54
CA LEU A 323 13.41 9.61 6.97
C LEU A 323 12.71 10.20 8.20
N LEU A 324 11.38 10.29 8.13
CA LEU A 324 10.53 10.62 9.27
C LEU A 324 9.65 9.41 9.54
N ILE A 325 9.70 8.88 10.76
CA ILE A 325 8.82 7.78 11.22
C ILE A 325 8.04 8.30 12.42
N GLY A 326 6.74 8.01 12.42
CA GLY A 326 5.90 8.22 13.59
C GLY A 326 4.79 7.17 13.67
N ASP A 327 4.38 6.88 14.90
CA ASP A 327 3.31 5.97 15.24
C ASP A 327 2.30 6.71 16.14
N CYS A 328 1.03 6.31 16.12
CA CYS A 328 0.06 6.81 17.09
C CYS A 328 0.24 6.07 18.41
N GLN A 329 0.01 6.77 19.52
CA GLN A 329 0.14 6.20 20.85
C GLN A 329 -0.64 4.88 21.05
N MET A 330 -1.78 4.74 20.36
CA MET A 330 -2.69 3.60 20.48
C MET A 330 -2.97 2.90 19.14
N ASP A 331 -1.97 2.77 18.25
CA ASP A 331 -2.15 2.14 16.93
C ASP A 331 -2.77 0.73 16.99
N GLY A 332 -2.40 -0.07 17.98
CA GLY A 332 -2.89 -1.44 18.14
C GLY A 332 -4.39 -1.56 18.44
N HIS A 333 -5.03 -0.51 18.98
CA HIS A 333 -6.44 -0.55 19.38
C HIS A 333 -7.39 -0.89 18.23
N ILE A 334 -7.01 -0.64 16.98
CA ILE A 334 -7.80 -1.06 15.82
C ILE A 334 -8.03 -2.58 15.79
N TYR A 335 -7.05 -3.38 16.24
CA TYR A 335 -7.13 -4.83 16.25
C TYR A 335 -8.01 -5.37 17.38
N GLN A 336 -8.34 -4.55 18.39
CA GLN A 336 -9.29 -4.93 19.43
C GLN A 336 -10.70 -5.16 18.84
N LEU A 337 -11.07 -4.46 17.76
CA LEU A 337 -12.31 -4.73 17.04
C LEU A 337 -12.36 -6.19 16.55
N ALA A 338 -11.24 -6.71 16.05
CA ALA A 338 -11.11 -8.10 15.63
C ALA A 338 -11.03 -9.07 16.83
N LEU A 339 -10.46 -8.65 17.96
CA LEU A 339 -10.29 -9.48 19.15
C LEU A 339 -11.47 -9.47 20.11
N ASN A 340 -12.48 -8.62 19.91
CA ASN A 340 -13.59 -8.46 20.86
C ASN A 340 -14.32 -9.78 21.17
N HIS A 341 -14.45 -10.68 20.18
CA HIS A 341 -15.01 -12.02 20.37
C HIS A 341 -14.18 -12.94 21.29
N ARG A 342 -12.92 -12.60 21.54
CA ARG A 342 -11.96 -13.32 22.40
C ARG A 342 -11.76 -12.68 23.77
N LYS A 343 -12.49 -11.61 24.08
CA LYS A 343 -12.30 -10.84 25.32
C LYS A 343 -12.33 -11.70 26.58
N ARG A 344 -13.23 -12.69 26.64
CA ARG A 344 -13.33 -13.60 27.78
C ARG A 344 -12.11 -14.51 27.85
N GLY A 345 -11.34 -14.42 28.94
CA GLY A 345 -10.12 -15.20 29.15
C GLY A 345 -8.94 -14.76 28.29
N ILE A 346 -8.94 -13.52 27.79
CA ILE A 346 -7.96 -13.05 26.81
C ILE A 346 -6.53 -13.06 27.32
N ALA A 347 -6.30 -12.76 28.61
CA ALA A 347 -4.98 -12.81 29.23
C ALA A 347 -4.33 -14.21 29.11
N ARG A 348 -5.10 -15.25 29.45
CA ARG A 348 -4.64 -16.64 29.34
C ARG A 348 -4.42 -17.05 27.89
N ALA A 349 -5.33 -16.67 26.98
CA ALA A 349 -5.17 -16.96 25.56
C ALA A 349 -3.91 -16.29 24.97
N PHE A 350 -3.60 -15.07 25.41
CA PHE A 350 -2.38 -14.36 25.04
C PHE A 350 -1.12 -15.05 25.57
N GLU A 351 -1.12 -15.51 26.82
CA GLU A 351 -0.04 -16.31 27.40
C GLU A 351 0.20 -17.63 26.66
N GLU A 352 -0.85 -18.39 26.39
CA GLU A 352 -0.75 -19.62 25.62
C GLU A 352 -0.28 -19.35 24.18
N SER A 353 -0.61 -18.19 23.60
CA SER A 353 -0.10 -17.78 22.29
C SER A 353 1.40 -17.47 22.35
N LEU A 354 1.84 -16.63 23.30
CA LEU A 354 3.25 -16.24 23.45
C LEU A 354 4.14 -17.44 23.77
N LYS A 355 3.75 -18.32 24.70
CA LYS A 355 4.54 -19.52 25.02
C LYS A 355 4.66 -20.48 23.83
N ARG A 356 3.68 -20.51 22.93
CA ARG A 356 3.76 -21.30 21.70
C ARG A 356 4.68 -20.66 20.67
N SER A 357 4.55 -19.35 20.46
CA SER A 357 5.31 -18.61 19.45
C SER A 357 6.77 -18.37 19.86
N CYS A 358 7.02 -18.22 21.16
CA CYS A 358 8.32 -17.90 21.77
C CYS A 358 8.77 -19.02 22.73
N SER A 359 8.53 -20.28 22.36
CA SER A 359 8.76 -21.47 23.21
C SER A 359 10.20 -21.69 23.68
N HIS A 360 11.14 -20.88 23.20
CA HIS A 360 12.56 -20.90 23.58
C HIS A 360 13.01 -19.62 24.32
N GLN A 361 12.08 -18.74 24.69
CA GLN A 361 12.38 -17.42 25.28
C GLN A 361 11.50 -17.14 26.52
N ASP A 362 11.49 -18.06 27.49
CA ASP A 362 10.64 -17.95 28.68
C ASP A 362 10.86 -16.62 29.44
N ASP A 363 12.10 -16.16 29.58
CA ASP A 363 12.42 -14.88 30.24
C ASP A 363 11.82 -13.67 29.51
N ALA A 364 11.83 -13.68 28.18
CA ALA A 364 11.25 -12.60 27.36
C ALA A 364 9.73 -12.58 27.48
N VAL A 365 9.10 -13.77 27.50
CA VAL A 365 7.66 -13.89 27.71
C VAL A 365 7.27 -13.34 29.09
N ILE A 366 8.02 -13.69 30.15
CA ILE A 366 7.79 -13.18 31.50
C ILE A 366 7.95 -11.65 31.57
N SER A 367 8.99 -11.09 30.95
CA SER A 367 9.18 -9.64 30.90
C SER A 367 7.99 -8.96 30.25
N LEU A 368 7.51 -9.49 29.11
CA LEU A 368 6.39 -8.91 28.38
C LEU A 368 5.10 -8.87 29.23
N PHE A 369 4.81 -9.93 29.99
CA PHE A 369 3.69 -9.94 30.93
C PHE A 369 3.81 -8.84 31.99
N SER A 370 5.00 -8.67 32.55
CA SER A 370 5.27 -7.61 33.53
C SER A 370 5.12 -6.22 32.92
N ASP A 371 5.71 -5.99 31.74
CA ASP A 371 5.76 -4.69 31.08
C ASP A 371 4.36 -4.21 30.66
N TYR A 372 3.50 -5.12 30.20
CA TYR A 372 2.10 -4.85 29.87
C TYR A 372 1.15 -5.05 31.06
N GLN A 373 1.67 -5.30 32.27
CA GLN A 373 0.89 -5.48 33.49
C GLN A 373 -0.17 -6.59 33.42
N ILE A 374 0.04 -7.60 32.57
CA ILE A 374 -0.86 -8.75 32.41
C ILE A 374 -0.43 -9.82 33.42
N ASN A 375 -1.35 -10.27 34.27
CA ASN A 375 -1.10 -11.30 35.27
C ASN A 375 -2.35 -12.15 35.51
N GLU A 376 -2.25 -13.25 36.26
CA GLU A 376 -3.39 -14.17 36.47
C GLU A 376 -4.61 -13.53 37.17
N SER A 377 -4.44 -12.40 37.85
CA SER A 377 -5.50 -11.71 38.59
C SER A 377 -6.12 -10.52 37.85
N ILE A 378 -5.61 -10.17 36.66
CA ILE A 378 -6.14 -9.09 35.85
C ILE A 378 -7.58 -9.39 35.40
N SER A 379 -8.43 -8.36 35.33
CA SER A 379 -9.76 -8.52 34.76
C SER A 379 -9.68 -8.72 33.24
N ASP A 380 -10.67 -9.39 32.65
CA ASP A 380 -10.77 -9.51 31.19
C ASP A 380 -10.87 -8.13 30.50
N ASP A 381 -11.46 -7.13 31.18
CA ASP A 381 -11.55 -5.76 30.68
C ASP A 381 -10.17 -5.11 30.63
N ASP A 382 -9.42 -5.13 31.73
CA ASP A 382 -8.10 -4.50 31.80
C ASP A 382 -7.09 -5.23 30.91
N ALA A 383 -7.13 -6.56 30.87
CA ALA A 383 -6.29 -7.35 29.98
C ALA A 383 -6.53 -7.02 28.52
N PHE A 384 -7.79 -6.83 28.12
CA PHE A 384 -8.13 -6.51 26.75
C PHE A 384 -7.50 -5.20 26.26
N TRP A 385 -7.39 -4.21 27.15
CA TRP A 385 -6.77 -2.92 26.84
C TRP A 385 -5.25 -2.92 27.01
N ASN A 386 -4.72 -3.79 27.86
CA ASN A 386 -3.28 -3.88 28.13
C ASN A 386 -2.52 -4.81 27.16
N ILE A 387 -3.22 -5.69 26.45
CA ILE A 387 -2.56 -6.58 25.47
C ILE A 387 -2.00 -5.74 24.30
N PRO A 388 -0.69 -5.83 24.03
CA PRO A 388 -0.12 -5.23 22.83
C PRO A 388 -0.76 -5.89 21.61
N THR A 389 -1.20 -5.07 20.67
CA THR A 389 -1.96 -5.46 19.49
C THR A 389 -1.25 -5.03 18.22
#